data_AF-A0A1F8J363-F1
#
_entry.id   AF-A0A1F8J363-F1
#
_cell.length_a   1.000
_cell.length_b   1.000
_cell.length_c   1.000
_cell.angle_alpha   90.00
_cell.angle_beta   90.00
_cell.angle_gamma   90.00
#
_symmetry.space_group_name_H-M   'P 1'
#
loop_
_entity.id
_entity.type
_entity.pdbx_description
1 polymer ?
#
loop_
_entity_poly.entity_id
_entity_poly.type
_entity_poly.pdbx_seq_one_letter_code
_entity_poly.pdbx_strand_id
1 'polypeptide(L)'
;MPITGGWANYFGLAEASNIFENLDGWIRRKIRSVLWRQWKKPRTRYQRLIALGLKEGTARKTAYGGKGPWRMAKTYGMHRALSNGVIEVMGYTSMADIVRARSECT
;
A
#
# COMPACT_ATOMS: atom_id res chain seq x y z
N MET A 1 1.69 11.30 17.41
CA MET A 1 1.11 10.04 16.92
C MET A 1 0.78 10.16 15.44
N PRO A 2 1.04 9.13 14.62
CA PRO A 2 0.49 9.08 13.27
C PRO A 2 -1.04 9.11 13.32
N ILE A 3 -1.66 9.83 12.39
CA ILE A 3 -3.11 10.08 12.33
C ILE A 3 -3.92 8.78 12.35
N THR A 4 -3.37 7.71 11.75
CA THR A 4 -3.98 6.38 11.68
C THR A 4 -4.10 5.72 13.04
N GLY A 5 -3.12 5.90 13.93
CA GLY A 5 -3.14 5.35 15.29
C GLY A 5 -4.16 6.05 16.19
N GLY A 6 -4.33 7.37 16.05
CA GLY A 6 -5.37 8.09 16.78
C GLY A 6 -6.77 7.64 16.38
N TRP A 7 -7.01 7.48 15.06
CA TRP A 7 -8.27 6.96 14.53
C TRP A 7 -8.56 5.54 15.00
N ALA A 8 -7.57 4.63 14.89
CA ALA A 8 -7.72 3.25 15.33
C ALA A 8 -8.01 3.16 16.83
N ASN A 9 -7.38 4.00 17.66
CA ASN A 9 -7.62 4.03 19.11
C ASN A 9 -9.01 4.54 19.48
N TYR A 10 -9.54 5.52 18.73
CA TYR A 10 -10.87 6.08 19.00
C TYR A 10 -11.99 5.15 18.55
N PHE A 11 -11.88 4.59 17.34
CA PHE A 11 -12.93 3.76 16.74
C PHE A 11 -12.76 2.25 17.00
N GLY A 12 -11.62 1.81 17.54
CA GLY A 12 -11.31 0.39 17.75
C GLY A 12 -12.13 -0.32 18.84
N LEU A 13 -12.94 0.42 19.61
CA LEU A 13 -13.92 -0.15 20.55
C LEU A 13 -15.13 -0.75 19.84
N ALA A 14 -15.43 -0.31 18.62
CA ALA A 14 -16.39 -0.99 17.77
C ALA A 14 -15.66 -2.19 17.15
N GLU A 15 -16.05 -3.42 17.50
CA GLU A 15 -15.44 -4.71 17.11
C GLU A 15 -15.47 -5.03 15.59
N ALA A 16 -15.41 -4.02 14.74
CA ALA A 16 -15.44 -4.16 13.29
C ALA A 16 -14.03 -4.26 12.72
N SER A 17 -13.26 -5.27 13.12
CA SER A 17 -11.93 -5.59 12.57
C SER A 17 -11.93 -5.64 11.03
N ASN A 18 -12.98 -6.22 10.44
CA ASN A 18 -13.19 -6.25 8.99
C ASN A 18 -13.26 -4.86 8.33
N ILE A 19 -13.75 -3.83 9.03
CA ILE A 19 -13.80 -2.46 8.48
C ILE A 19 -12.38 -1.89 8.40
N PHE A 20 -11.58 -2.08 9.45
CA PHE A 20 -10.19 -1.63 9.47
C PHE A 20 -9.33 -2.32 8.42
N GLU A 21 -9.50 -3.63 8.21
CA GLU A 21 -8.77 -4.36 7.15
C GLU A 21 -9.11 -3.85 5.74
N ASN A 22 -10.39 -3.60 5.47
CA ASN A 22 -10.82 -3.02 4.20
C ASN A 22 -10.27 -1.60 3.99
N LEU A 23 -10.27 -0.79 5.05
CA LEU A 23 -9.74 0.56 5.02
C LEU A 23 -8.22 0.54 4.81
N ASP A 24 -7.49 -0.33 5.51
CA ASP A 24 -6.06 -0.54 5.30
C ASP A 24 -5.76 -0.98 3.86
N GLY A 25 -6.60 -1.86 3.29
CA GLY A 25 -6.52 -2.22 1.87
C GLY A 25 -6.67 -1.03 0.93
N TRP A 26 -7.62 -0.14 1.22
CA TRP A 26 -7.83 1.10 0.46
C TRP A 26 -6.66 2.07 0.59
N ILE A 27 -6.13 2.27 1.81
CA ILE A 27 -5.01 3.18 2.07
C ILE A 27 -3.74 2.67 1.39
N ARG A 28 -3.40 1.38 1.52
CA ARG A 28 -2.25 0.78 0.81
C ARG A 28 -2.37 0.97 -0.70
N ARG A 29 -3.57 0.84 -1.28
CA ARG A 29 -3.80 1.13 -2.71
C ARG A 29 -3.60 2.61 -3.03
N LYS A 30 -4.03 3.53 -2.15
CA LYS A 30 -3.80 4.97 -2.31
C LYS A 30 -2.32 5.30 -2.30
N ILE A 31 -1.54 4.72 -1.37
CA ILE A 31 -0.08 4.86 -1.30
C ILE A 31 0.55 4.42 -2.64
N ARG A 32 0.21 3.22 -3.15
CA ARG A 32 0.67 2.75 -4.46
C ARG A 32 0.31 3.72 -5.59
N SER A 33 -0.90 4.29 -5.57
CA SER A 33 -1.34 5.28 -6.57
C SER A 33 -0.58 6.60 -6.48
N VAL A 34 -0.17 7.04 -5.28
CA VAL A 34 0.64 8.25 -5.10
C VAL A 34 2.07 8.01 -5.59
N LEU A 35 2.69 6.89 -5.23
CA LEU A 35 4.01 6.50 -5.72
C LEU A 35 4.03 6.41 -7.26
N TRP A 36 2.98 5.85 -7.86
CA TRP A 36 2.85 5.81 -9.32
C TRP A 36 2.79 7.20 -9.98
N ARG A 37 2.14 8.17 -9.32
CA ARG A 37 2.11 9.57 -9.79
C ARG A 37 3.46 10.26 -9.63
N GLN A 38 4.16 10.00 -8.52
CA GLN A 38 5.53 10.48 -8.30
C GLN A 38 6.47 9.96 -9.39
N TRP A 39 6.32 8.72 -9.82
CA TRP A 39 7.05 8.15 -10.94
C TRP A 39 6.45 8.61 -12.29
N LYS A 40 6.54 9.90 -12.58
CA LYS A 40 5.89 10.51 -13.76
C LYS A 40 6.31 9.88 -15.09
N LYS A 41 7.62 9.64 -15.29
CA LYS A 41 8.19 9.15 -16.54
C LYS A 41 8.18 7.61 -16.61
N PRO A 42 7.80 6.97 -17.73
CA PRO A 42 7.82 5.51 -17.87
C PRO A 42 9.19 4.87 -17.60
N ARG A 43 10.28 5.53 -18.02
CA ARG A 43 11.66 5.08 -17.73
C ARG A 43 11.95 5.05 -16.22
N THR A 44 11.49 6.06 -15.48
CA THR A 44 11.64 6.11 -14.01
C THR A 44 10.80 5.02 -13.34
N ARG A 45 9.56 4.79 -13.80
CA ARG A 45 8.73 3.67 -13.31
C ARG A 45 9.45 2.34 -13.48
N TYR A 46 9.98 2.10 -14.68
CA TYR A 46 10.72 0.88 -14.97
C TYR A 46 11.89 0.70 -14.01
N GLN A 47 12.77 1.69 -13.89
CA GLN A 47 13.93 1.63 -13.00
C GLN A 47 13.55 1.39 -11.54
N ARG A 48 12.51 2.07 -11.04
CA ARG A 48 12.02 1.87 -9.67
C ARG A 48 11.42 0.49 -9.45
N LEU A 49 10.68 -0.04 -10.42
CA LEU A 49 10.12 -1.39 -10.34
C LEU A 49 11.22 -2.47 -10.35
N ILE A 50 12.28 -2.29 -11.15
CA ILE A 50 13.46 -3.17 -11.12
C ILE A 50 14.17 -3.10 -9.77
N ALA A 51 14.38 -1.88 -9.24
CA ALA A 51 15.02 -1.69 -7.93
C ALA A 51 14.21 -2.33 -6.78
N LEU A 52 12.89 -2.43 -6.94
CA LEU A 52 11.99 -3.14 -6.01
C LEU A 52 11.92 -4.66 -6.27
N GLY A 53 12.80 -5.22 -7.11
CA GLY A 53 12.93 -6.67 -7.34
C GLY A 53 11.95 -7.26 -8.36
N LEU A 54 11.30 -6.44 -9.18
CA LEU A 54 10.38 -6.94 -10.20
C LEU A 54 11.15 -7.45 -11.43
N LYS A 55 10.79 -8.64 -11.96
CA LYS A 55 11.40 -9.19 -13.19
C LYS A 55 11.23 -8.23 -14.37
N GLU A 56 12.28 -8.08 -15.18
CA GLU A 56 12.35 -7.08 -16.28
C GLU A 56 11.14 -7.07 -17.21
N GLY A 57 10.71 -8.24 -17.69
CA GLY A 57 9.55 -8.34 -18.57
C GLY A 57 8.26 -7.83 -17.93
N THR A 58 8.04 -8.14 -16.65
CA THR A 58 6.88 -7.66 -15.89
C THR A 58 6.99 -6.18 -15.57
N ALA A 59 8.18 -5.70 -15.21
CA ALA A 59 8.46 -4.29 -14.95
C ALA A 59 8.20 -3.43 -16.19
N ARG A 60 8.67 -3.88 -17.36
CA ARG A 60 8.45 -3.17 -18.64
C ARG A 60 6.98 -3.10 -19.00
N LYS A 61 6.25 -4.22 -18.94
CA LYS A 61 4.80 -4.26 -19.19
C LYS A 61 4.02 -3.34 -18.25
N THR A 62 4.40 -3.29 -16.98
CA THR A 62 3.72 -2.46 -15.98
C THR A 62 4.06 -0.98 -16.19
N ALA A 63 5.34 -0.62 -16.29
CA ALA A 63 5.83 0.76 -16.39
C ALA A 63 5.29 1.53 -17.59
N TYR A 64 5.21 0.86 -18.74
CA TYR A 64 4.72 1.41 -20.01
C TYR A 64 3.22 1.19 -20.21
N GLY A 65 2.52 0.65 -19.20
CA GLY A 65 1.06 0.53 -19.23
C GLY A 65 0.39 1.90 -19.25
N GLY A 66 -0.41 2.17 -20.29
CA GLY A 66 -1.09 3.46 -20.50
C GLY A 66 -2.33 3.69 -19.62
N LYS A 67 -2.56 2.92 -18.55
CA LYS A 67 -3.74 3.12 -17.69
C LYS A 67 -3.44 4.14 -16.57
N GLY A 68 -4.50 4.76 -16.08
CA GLY A 68 -4.39 5.76 -15.01
C GLY A 68 -3.85 5.20 -13.68
N PRO A 69 -3.36 6.07 -12.78
CA PRO A 69 -2.67 5.68 -11.54
C PRO A 69 -3.46 4.74 -10.64
N TRP A 70 -4.76 4.99 -10.46
CA TRP A 70 -5.61 4.17 -9.60
C TRP A 70 -5.81 2.75 -10.14
N ARG A 71 -5.83 2.60 -11.46
CA ARG A 71 -5.92 1.28 -12.12
C ARG A 71 -4.59 0.55 -12.03
N MET A 72 -3.47 1.26 -12.23
CA MET A 72 -2.12 0.69 -12.10
C MET A 72 -1.81 0.25 -10.67
N ALA A 73 -2.30 0.97 -9.66
CA ALA A 73 -2.15 0.60 -8.25
C ALA A 73 -2.75 -0.77 -7.87
N LYS A 74 -3.72 -1.29 -8.63
CA LYS A 74 -4.34 -2.62 -8.42
C LYS A 74 -3.70 -3.72 -9.28
N THR A 75 -2.65 -3.42 -10.05
CA THR A 75 -2.02 -4.43 -10.92
C THR A 75 -1.15 -5.39 -10.13
N TYR A 76 -1.02 -6.62 -10.63
CA TYR A 76 -0.10 -7.62 -10.06
C TYR A 76 1.34 -7.09 -9.95
N GLY A 77 1.83 -6.39 -10.97
CA GLY A 77 3.16 -5.79 -10.95
C GLY A 77 3.37 -4.81 -9.80
N MET A 78 2.36 -3.97 -9.51
CA MET A 78 2.42 -3.06 -8.37
C MET A 78 2.25 -3.73 -7.02
N HIS A 79 1.38 -4.72 -6.90
CA HIS A 79 1.23 -5.47 -5.65
C HIS A 79 2.49 -6.27 -5.30
N ARG A 80 3.21 -6.78 -6.31
CA ARG A 80 4.47 -7.49 -6.13
C ARG A 80 5.63 -6.55 -5.79
N ALA A 81 5.75 -5.41 -6.49
CA ALA A 81 6.82 -4.43 -6.21
C ALA A 81 6.60 -3.69 -4.88
N LEU A 82 5.36 -3.31 -4.59
CA LEU A 82 4.95 -2.64 -3.35
C LEU A 82 4.02 -3.57 -2.57
N SER A 83 4.61 -4.66 -2.07
CA SER A 83 3.92 -5.58 -1.16
C SER A 83 3.52 -4.86 0.14
N ASN A 84 2.64 -5.47 0.94
CA ASN A 84 2.23 -4.87 2.20
C ASN A 84 3.43 -4.67 3.15
N GLY A 85 4.33 -5.65 3.22
CA GLY A 85 5.56 -5.53 4.02
C GLY A 85 6.48 -4.41 3.55
N VAL A 86 6.62 -4.18 2.23
CA VAL A 86 7.41 -3.04 1.71
C VAL A 86 6.77 -1.72 2.14
N ILE A 87 5.45 -1.62 2.10
CA ILE A 87 4.72 -0.42 2.54
C ILE A 87 4.85 -0.20 4.05
N GLU A 88 4.88 -1.27 4.84
CA GLU A 88 5.10 -1.22 6.29
C GLU A 88 6.52 -0.76 6.63
N VAL A 89 7.54 -1.26 5.91
CA VAL A 89 8.93 -0.78 6.05
C VAL A 89 9.08 0.69 5.65
N MET A 90 8.24 1.19 4.72
CA MET A 90 8.18 2.62 4.38
C MET A 90 7.54 3.48 5.49
N GLY A 91 7.04 2.88 6.58
CA GLY A 91 6.51 3.57 7.75
C GLY A 91 4.98 3.57 7.87
N TYR A 92 4.26 2.75 7.08
CA TYR A 92 2.82 2.60 7.24
C TYR A 92 2.49 1.53 8.30
N THR A 93 1.85 1.94 9.40
CA THR A 93 1.30 0.99 10.38
C THR A 93 -0.16 0.71 10.08
N SER A 94 -0.50 -0.57 9.94
CA SER A 94 -1.86 -1.07 9.71
C SER A 94 -2.76 -0.75 10.91
N MET A 95 -3.95 -0.20 10.66
CA MET A 95 -4.91 0.09 11.74
C MET A 95 -5.44 -1.19 12.39
N ALA A 96 -5.68 -2.22 11.57
CA ALA A 96 -6.13 -3.52 12.07
C ALA A 96 -5.14 -4.13 13.08
N ASP A 97 -3.83 -3.95 12.85
CA ASP A 97 -2.80 -4.50 13.75
C ASP A 97 -2.72 -3.72 15.07
N ILE A 98 -2.98 -2.40 15.05
CA ILE A 98 -3.08 -1.58 16.26
C ILE A 98 -4.27 -2.02 17.12
N VAL A 99 -5.43 -2.24 16.50
CA VAL A 99 -6.64 -2.69 17.21
C VAL A 99 -6.43 -4.10 17.79
N ARG A 100 -5.82 -5.00 17.03
CA ARG A 100 -5.53 -6.37 17.47
C ARG A 100 -4.55 -6.41 18.66
N ALA A 101 -3.45 -5.67 18.57
CA ALA A 101 -2.47 -5.58 19.65
C ALA A 101 -3.07 -5.03 20.95
N ARG A 102 -4.14 -4.21 20.86
CA ARG A 102 -4.87 -3.72 22.02
C ARG A 102 -5.77 -4.78 22.64
N SER A 103 -6.51 -5.54 21.83
CA SER A 103 -7.42 -6.58 22.32
C SER A 103 -6.69 -7.69 23.10
N GLU A 104 -5.42 -7.94 22.81
CA GLU A 104 -4.61 -8.96 23.49
C GLU A 104 -4.07 -8.52 24.87
N CYS A 105 -4.10 -7.22 25.17
CA CYS A 105 -3.63 -6.66 26.45
C CYS A 105 -4.74 -6.53 27.53
N THR A 106 -5.98 -6.91 27.22
CA THR A 106 -7.14 -6.83 28.15
C THR A 106 -7.53 -8.23 28.58
#